data_AF-A0A3D8VGP7-F1
#
_entry.id   AF-A0A3D8VGP7-F1
#
_cell.length_a   1.000
_cell.length_b   1.000
_cell.length_c   1.000
_cell.angle_alpha   90.00
_cell.angle_beta   90.00
_cell.angle_gamma   90.00
#
_symmetry.space_group_name_H-M   'P 1'
#
loop_
_entity.id
_entity.type
_entity.pdbx_description
1 polymer ?
#
loop_
_entity_poly.entity_id
_entity_poly.type
_entity_poly.pdbx_seq_one_letter_code
_entity_poly.pdbx_strand_id
1 'polypeptide(L)'
;AAIRAAGYPIPISPVIGWTGVANVLLAPFGAFALNLAAITAAICMGREAHEDPARRYVASVAAGVFYIVVGLSGATVVALFAAFPKELIVAIAGIALLGTLGSSLAAALREESEREAALVTFLVTASGLSLWGIGSAFWGIVAGVITMVALMRPKPARP
;
A
#
# COMPACT_ATOMS: atom_id res chain seq x y z
N ALA A 1 -2.04 -3.03 6.80
CA ALA A 1 -2.78 -1.86 7.32
C ALA A 1 -4.17 -1.74 6.71
N ALA A 2 -4.31 -1.58 5.38
CA ALA A 2 -5.60 -1.38 4.71
C ALA A 2 -6.70 -2.40 5.10
N ILE A 3 -6.39 -3.69 5.11
CA ILE A 3 -7.32 -4.77 5.50
C ILE A 3 -7.83 -4.61 6.94
N ARG A 4 -6.94 -4.25 7.88
CA ARG A 4 -7.31 -4.02 9.28
C ARG A 4 -8.09 -2.72 9.45
N ALA A 5 -7.73 -1.68 8.70
CA ALA A 5 -8.48 -0.42 8.67
C ALA A 5 -9.91 -0.61 8.13
N ALA A 6 -10.10 -1.56 7.21
CA ALA A 6 -11.41 -1.98 6.71
C ALA A 6 -12.19 -2.90 7.68
N GLY A 7 -11.64 -3.19 8.87
CA GLY A 7 -12.32 -3.96 9.92
C GLY A 7 -12.15 -5.48 9.84
N TYR A 8 -11.29 -6.00 8.95
CA TYR A 8 -11.05 -7.45 8.85
C TYR A 8 -9.87 -7.89 9.75
N PRO A 9 -10.11 -8.74 10.78
CA PRO A 9 -9.07 -9.25 11.65
C PRO A 9 -8.34 -10.43 10.99
N ILE A 10 -7.39 -10.15 10.11
CA ILE A 10 -6.61 -11.18 9.43
C ILE A 10 -5.25 -11.37 10.14
N PRO A 11 -4.81 -12.63 10.39
CA PRO A 11 -3.46 -12.90 10.88
C PRO A 11 -2.43 -12.51 9.80
N ILE A 12 -1.45 -11.68 10.16
CA ILE A 12 -0.49 -11.11 9.22
C ILE A 12 0.51 -12.17 8.71
N SER A 13 0.93 -13.09 9.57
CA SER A 13 1.96 -14.09 9.26
C SER A 13 1.58 -15.02 8.09
N PRO A 14 0.38 -15.63 8.03
CA PRO A 14 -0.03 -16.44 6.89
C PRO A 14 -0.12 -15.65 5.58
N VAL A 15 -0.58 -14.40 5.63
CA VAL A 15 -0.71 -13.54 4.43
C VAL A 15 0.67 -13.25 3.83
N ILE A 16 1.64 -12.88 4.66
CA ILE A 16 3.02 -12.64 4.23
C ILE A 16 3.64 -13.96 3.71
N GLY A 17 3.43 -15.07 4.43
CA GLY A 17 3.93 -16.38 4.02
C GLY A 17 3.46 -16.78 2.62
N TRP A 18 2.17 -16.60 2.33
CA TRP A 18 1.61 -16.94 1.02
C TRP A 18 2.15 -16.05 -0.11
N THR A 19 2.34 -14.75 0.15
CA THR A 19 3.01 -13.87 -0.83
C THR A 19 4.46 -14.26 -1.09
N GLY A 20 5.18 -14.71 -0.05
CA GLY A 20 6.55 -15.20 -0.19
C GLY A 20 6.62 -16.47 -1.04
N VAL A 21 5.76 -17.44 -0.77
CA VAL A 21 5.65 -18.67 -1.58
C VAL A 21 5.31 -18.34 -3.03
N ALA A 22 4.33 -17.46 -3.27
CA ALA A 22 3.97 -17.03 -4.62
C ALA A 22 5.18 -16.41 -5.35
N ASN A 23 5.93 -15.52 -4.71
CA ASN A 23 7.14 -14.95 -5.29
C ASN A 23 8.22 -16.00 -5.59
N VAL A 24 8.43 -16.98 -4.73
CA VAL A 24 9.42 -18.05 -4.98
C VAL A 24 9.02 -18.89 -6.19
N LEU A 25 7.74 -19.24 -6.31
CA LEU A 25 7.22 -20.03 -7.42
C LEU A 25 7.23 -19.26 -8.75
N LEU A 26 6.97 -17.96 -8.70
CA LEU A 26 6.84 -17.10 -9.87
C LEU A 26 8.13 -16.36 -10.25
N ALA A 27 9.15 -16.36 -9.38
CA ALA A 27 10.45 -15.73 -9.63
C ALA A 27 11.13 -16.22 -10.93
N PRO A 28 11.13 -17.52 -11.30
CA PRO A 28 11.71 -17.98 -12.56
C PRO A 28 11.02 -17.39 -13.80
N PHE A 29 9.77 -16.96 -13.65
CA PHE A 29 8.96 -16.34 -14.71
C PHE A 29 9.07 -14.81 -14.70
N GLY A 30 9.99 -14.24 -13.90
CA GLY A 30 10.18 -12.79 -13.76
C GLY A 30 9.21 -12.10 -12.78
N ALA A 31 8.35 -12.86 -12.11
CA ALA A 31 7.39 -12.34 -11.13
C ALA A 31 7.89 -12.59 -9.69
N PHE A 32 8.86 -11.77 -9.27
CA PHE A 32 9.57 -11.89 -7.98
C PHE A 32 9.22 -10.82 -6.94
N ALA A 33 8.38 -9.84 -7.31
CA ALA A 33 8.07 -8.66 -6.49
C ALA A 33 6.56 -8.47 -6.22
N LEU A 34 5.81 -9.57 -6.17
CA LEU A 34 4.39 -9.58 -5.83
C LEU A 34 4.19 -9.14 -4.38
N ASN A 35 3.28 -8.22 -4.17
CA ASN A 35 2.95 -7.64 -2.87
C ASN A 35 1.44 -7.41 -2.75
N LEU A 36 0.98 -7.09 -1.53
CA LEU A 36 -0.42 -6.74 -1.31
C LEU A 36 -0.72 -5.35 -1.88
N ALA A 37 -1.61 -5.31 -2.87
CA ALA A 37 -2.12 -4.07 -3.46
C ALA A 37 -3.07 -3.36 -2.48
N ALA A 38 -2.53 -2.50 -1.62
CA ALA A 38 -3.29 -1.81 -0.58
C ALA A 38 -4.44 -0.94 -1.13
N ILE A 39 -4.21 -0.26 -2.27
CA ILE A 39 -5.21 0.59 -2.94
C ILE A 39 -6.37 -0.26 -3.47
N THR A 40 -6.06 -1.25 -4.31
CA THR A 40 -7.08 -2.16 -4.88
C THR A 40 -7.84 -2.88 -3.78
N ALA A 41 -7.15 -3.33 -2.72
CA ALA A 41 -7.80 -3.95 -1.58
C ALA A 41 -8.76 -2.98 -0.88
N ALA A 42 -8.37 -1.73 -0.64
CA ALA A 42 -9.24 -0.72 -0.04
C ALA A 42 -10.51 -0.48 -0.87
N ILE A 43 -10.38 -0.39 -2.19
CA ILE A 43 -11.52 -0.25 -3.12
C ILE A 43 -12.44 -1.48 -3.04
N CYS A 44 -11.89 -2.70 -3.15
CA CYS A 44 -12.67 -3.93 -3.10
C CYS A 44 -13.34 -4.19 -1.74
N MET A 45 -12.82 -3.59 -0.65
CA MET A 45 -13.41 -3.68 0.68
C MET A 45 -14.44 -2.57 0.96
N GLY A 46 -14.63 -1.62 0.04
CA GLY A 46 -15.63 -0.55 0.12
C GLY A 46 -17.07 -1.07 0.16
N ARG A 47 -18.01 -0.22 0.61
CA ARG A 47 -19.43 -0.59 0.67
C ARG A 47 -20.04 -0.77 -0.73
N GLU A 48 -19.46 -0.12 -1.75
CA GLU A 48 -19.89 -0.29 -3.15
C GLU A 48 -19.64 -1.70 -3.70
N ALA A 49 -18.69 -2.46 -3.15
CA ALA A 49 -18.35 -3.79 -3.66
C ALA A 49 -19.45 -4.82 -3.34
N HIS A 50 -19.99 -4.77 -2.13
CA HIS A 50 -21.14 -5.55 -1.69
C HIS A 50 -21.62 -5.01 -0.34
N GLU A 51 -22.93 -5.02 -0.09
CA GLU A 51 -23.52 -4.56 1.17
C GLU A 51 -23.05 -5.45 2.34
N ASP A 52 -23.19 -6.77 2.19
CA ASP A 52 -22.61 -7.80 3.07
C ASP A 52 -21.05 -7.80 3.00
N PRO A 53 -20.34 -7.45 4.11
CA PRO A 53 -18.89 -7.49 4.20
C PRO A 53 -18.29 -8.87 3.88
N ALA A 54 -18.96 -9.97 4.25
CA ALA A 54 -18.44 -11.32 4.06
C ALA A 54 -18.33 -11.71 2.58
N ARG A 55 -19.06 -11.02 1.69
CA ARG A 55 -19.09 -11.28 0.25
C ARG A 55 -18.24 -10.34 -0.59
N ARG A 56 -17.61 -9.33 0.03
CA ARG A 56 -16.78 -8.34 -0.69
C ARG A 56 -15.56 -8.93 -1.40
N TYR A 57 -15.14 -10.14 -1.01
CA TYR A 57 -14.05 -10.85 -1.70
C TYR A 57 -14.32 -11.09 -3.19
N VAL A 58 -15.60 -11.16 -3.60
CA VAL A 58 -15.99 -11.35 -5.01
C VAL A 58 -15.43 -10.24 -5.89
N ALA A 59 -15.41 -8.99 -5.39
CA ALA A 59 -14.82 -7.87 -6.12
C ALA A 59 -13.31 -8.07 -6.34
N SER A 60 -12.58 -8.57 -5.34
CA SER A 60 -11.16 -8.88 -5.47
C SER A 60 -10.90 -10.06 -6.41
N VAL A 61 -11.75 -11.10 -6.40
CA VAL A 61 -11.64 -12.24 -7.32
C VAL A 61 -11.88 -11.78 -8.76
N ALA A 62 -12.94 -11.01 -9.00
CA ALA A 62 -13.22 -10.45 -10.32
C ALA A 62 -12.07 -9.58 -10.81
N ALA A 63 -11.56 -8.66 -9.96
CA ALA A 63 -10.41 -7.83 -10.29
C ALA A 63 -9.18 -8.68 -10.65
N GLY A 64 -8.90 -9.75 -9.91
CA GLY A 64 -7.80 -10.68 -10.20
C GLY A 64 -7.95 -11.36 -11.57
N VAL A 65 -9.14 -11.84 -11.91
CA VAL A 65 -9.42 -12.44 -13.23
C VAL A 65 -9.21 -11.42 -14.34
N PHE A 66 -9.75 -10.21 -14.20
CA PHE A 66 -9.54 -9.14 -15.17
C PHE A 66 -8.05 -8.76 -15.30
N TYR A 67 -7.31 -8.68 -14.20
CA TYR A 67 -5.87 -8.41 -14.25
C TYR A 67 -5.08 -9.51 -14.94
N ILE A 68 -5.47 -10.78 -14.81
CA ILE A 68 -4.84 -11.88 -15.57
C ILE A 68 -5.13 -11.70 -17.07
N VAL A 69 -6.39 -11.49 -17.45
CA VAL A 69 -6.78 -11.31 -18.87
C VAL A 69 -6.06 -10.11 -19.50
N VAL A 70 -6.03 -8.97 -18.80
CA VAL A 70 -5.33 -7.76 -19.23
C VAL A 70 -3.82 -7.99 -19.24
N GLY A 71 -3.28 -8.72 -18.27
CA GLY A 71 -1.87 -9.08 -18.17
C GLY A 71 -1.36 -9.92 -19.34
N LEU A 72 -2.19 -10.85 -19.86
CA LEU A 72 -1.90 -11.59 -21.10
C LEU A 72 -1.74 -10.67 -22.31
N SER A 73 -2.43 -9.53 -22.30
CA SER A 73 -2.35 -8.47 -23.31
C SER A 73 -1.42 -7.32 -22.90
N GLY A 74 -0.50 -7.55 -21.97
CA GLY A 74 0.30 -6.51 -21.33
C GLY A 74 1.06 -5.61 -22.33
N ALA A 75 1.63 -6.20 -23.40
CA ALA A 75 2.30 -5.43 -24.45
C ALA A 75 1.35 -4.44 -25.15
N THR A 76 0.12 -4.87 -25.44
CA THR A 76 -0.93 -4.02 -26.04
C THR A 76 -1.34 -2.90 -25.10
N VAL A 77 -1.48 -3.19 -23.80
CA VAL A 77 -1.82 -2.19 -22.78
C VAL A 77 -0.72 -1.14 -22.66
N VAL A 78 0.54 -1.56 -22.62
CA VAL A 78 1.70 -0.66 -22.60
C VAL A 78 1.73 0.22 -23.86
N ALA A 79 1.51 -0.36 -25.04
CA ALA A 79 1.45 0.39 -26.29
C ALA A 79 0.30 1.41 -26.31
N LEU A 80 -0.86 1.05 -25.77
CA LEU A 80 -2.00 1.96 -25.65
C LEU A 80 -1.67 3.14 -24.74
N PHE A 81 -1.10 2.90 -23.55
CA PHE A 81 -0.67 3.98 -22.66
C PHE A 81 0.42 4.85 -23.29
N ALA A 82 1.35 4.27 -24.05
CA ALA A 82 2.39 5.02 -24.75
C ALA A 82 1.84 5.96 -25.85
N ALA A 83 0.61 5.74 -26.33
CA ALA A 83 -0.06 6.63 -27.29
C ALA A 83 -0.70 7.88 -26.65
N PHE A 84 -0.88 7.89 -25.32
CA PHE A 84 -1.43 9.04 -24.61
C PHE A 84 -0.33 10.01 -24.15
N PRO A 85 -0.64 11.31 -23.99
CA PRO A 85 0.28 12.28 -23.37
C PRO A 85 0.66 11.85 -21.96
N LYS A 86 1.96 11.95 -21.64
CA LYS A 86 2.48 11.54 -20.33
C LYS A 86 1.81 12.30 -19.18
N GLU A 87 1.49 13.57 -19.41
CA GLU A 87 0.85 14.48 -18.45
C GLU A 87 -0.55 13.96 -18.07
N LEU A 88 -1.30 13.42 -19.04
CA LEU A 88 -2.63 12.86 -18.81
C LEU A 88 -2.57 11.61 -17.92
N ILE A 89 -1.61 10.72 -18.21
CA ILE A 89 -1.41 9.48 -17.44
C ILE A 89 -1.06 9.82 -15.98
N VAL A 90 -0.12 10.76 -15.79
CA VAL A 90 0.29 11.20 -14.45
C VAL A 90 -0.86 11.88 -13.70
N ALA A 91 -1.65 12.73 -14.37
CA ALA A 91 -2.79 13.40 -13.76
C ALA A 91 -3.86 12.41 -13.28
N ILE A 92 -4.27 11.46 -14.14
CA ILE A 92 -5.27 10.45 -13.79
C ILE A 92 -4.76 9.54 -12.68
N ALA A 93 -3.50 9.10 -12.75
CA ALA A 93 -2.88 8.28 -11.70
C ALA A 93 -2.85 9.03 -10.36
N GLY A 94 -2.48 10.32 -10.36
CA GLY A 94 -2.48 11.16 -9.16
C GLY A 94 -3.86 11.29 -8.54
N ILE A 95 -4.88 11.58 -9.34
CA ILE A 95 -6.29 11.70 -8.87
C ILE A 95 -6.77 10.38 -8.26
N ALA A 96 -6.46 9.25 -8.90
CA ALA A 96 -6.83 7.93 -8.38
C ALA A 96 -6.18 7.60 -7.03
N LEU A 97 -4.99 8.17 -6.75
CA LEU A 97 -4.27 7.97 -5.48
C LEU A 97 -4.79 8.83 -4.34
N LEU A 98 -5.44 9.98 -4.60
CA LEU A 98 -5.85 10.93 -3.57
C LEU A 98 -6.72 10.31 -2.47
N GLY A 99 -7.70 9.48 -2.83
CA GLY A 99 -8.58 8.82 -1.87
C GLY A 99 -7.83 7.86 -0.94
N THR A 100 -6.92 7.07 -1.50
CA THR A 100 -6.12 6.13 -0.68
C THR A 100 -5.11 6.86 0.19
N LEU A 101 -4.46 7.91 -0.33
CA LEU A 101 -3.56 8.76 0.44
C LEU A 101 -4.28 9.40 1.62
N GLY A 102 -5.47 9.98 1.41
CA GLY A 102 -6.28 10.58 2.46
C GLY A 102 -6.64 9.59 3.57
N SER A 103 -7.14 8.40 3.21
CA SER A 103 -7.47 7.36 4.19
C SER A 103 -6.24 6.84 4.96
N SER A 104 -5.10 6.72 4.28
CA SER A 104 -3.84 6.25 4.89
C SER A 104 -3.27 7.27 5.86
N LEU A 105 -3.29 8.56 5.51
CA LEU A 105 -2.89 9.65 6.39
C LEU A 105 -3.82 9.78 7.60
N ALA A 106 -5.14 9.71 7.39
CA ALA A 106 -6.11 9.72 8.47
C ALA A 106 -5.88 8.57 9.47
N ALA A 107 -5.55 7.38 8.97
CA ALA A 107 -5.22 6.24 9.82
C ALA A 107 -3.88 6.42 10.54
N ALA A 108 -2.85 6.93 9.86
CA ALA A 108 -1.51 7.12 10.42
C ALA A 108 -1.46 8.22 11.49
N LEU A 109 -2.27 9.28 11.34
CA LEU A 109 -2.34 10.41 12.27
C LEU A 109 -3.40 10.23 13.37
N ARG A 110 -4.01 9.05 13.46
CA ARG A 110 -5.11 8.79 14.40
C ARG A 110 -4.65 8.88 15.85
N GLU A 111 -3.55 8.22 16.18
CA GLU A 111 -3.01 8.11 17.54
C GLU A 111 -2.16 9.32 17.88
N GLU A 112 -2.54 10.09 18.90
CA GLU A 112 -1.92 11.38 19.20
C GLU A 112 -0.44 11.25 19.57
N SER A 113 -0.05 10.19 20.28
CA SER A 113 1.34 9.92 20.65
C SER A 113 2.25 9.56 19.47
N GLU A 114 1.70 9.16 18.32
CA GLU A 114 2.46 8.71 17.15
C GLU A 114 2.43 9.72 15.99
N ARG A 115 1.64 10.80 16.10
CA ARG A 115 1.43 11.80 15.04
C ARG A 115 2.72 12.41 14.52
N GLU A 116 3.60 12.85 15.42
CA GLU A 116 4.86 13.49 15.03
C GLU A 116 5.75 12.53 14.24
N ALA A 117 5.86 11.28 14.68
CA ALA A 117 6.61 10.24 13.98
C ALA A 117 6.01 9.95 12.59
N ALA A 118 4.68 9.82 12.49
CA ALA A 118 3.98 9.60 11.23
C ALA A 118 4.17 10.77 10.23
N LEU A 119 4.14 12.02 10.73
CA LEU A 119 4.42 13.21 9.91
C LEU A 119 5.86 13.22 9.39
N VAL A 120 6.84 12.92 10.26
CA VAL A 120 8.25 12.85 9.85
C VAL A 120 8.45 11.76 8.79
N THR A 121 7.88 10.57 8.98
CA THR A 121 7.93 9.51 7.95
C THR A 121 7.38 9.97 6.62
N PHE A 122 6.20 10.61 6.64
CA PHE A 122 5.55 11.08 5.43
C PHE A 122 6.38 12.15 4.72
N LEU A 123 6.84 13.17 5.44
CA LEU A 123 7.61 14.29 4.87
C LEU A 123 8.95 13.81 4.28
N VAL A 124 9.67 12.93 4.98
CA VAL A 124 10.93 12.38 4.47
C VAL A 124 10.67 11.49 3.25
N THR A 125 9.61 10.68 3.25
CA THR A 125 9.26 9.85 2.09
C THR A 125 8.88 10.72 0.88
N ALA A 126 8.09 11.78 1.10
CA ALA A 126 7.64 12.71 0.07
C ALA A 126 8.75 13.61 -0.49
N SER A 127 9.84 13.81 0.25
CA SER A 127 10.95 14.68 -0.15
C SER A 127 11.71 14.22 -1.41
N GLY A 128 11.57 12.95 -1.80
CA GLY A 128 12.35 12.37 -2.90
C GLY A 128 13.84 12.19 -2.62
N LEU A 129 14.27 12.39 -1.37
CA LEU A 129 15.66 12.25 -0.94
C LEU A 129 16.19 10.83 -1.17
N SER A 130 17.36 10.73 -1.80
CA SER A 130 18.07 9.47 -2.01
C SER A 130 19.48 9.59 -1.44
N LEU A 131 19.78 8.85 -0.38
CA LEU A 131 21.10 8.80 0.26
C LEU A 131 21.72 7.42 0.03
N TRP A 132 23.00 7.40 -0.35
CA TRP A 132 23.77 6.17 -0.58
C TRP A 132 23.10 5.17 -1.55
N GLY A 133 22.35 5.68 -2.53
CA GLY A 133 21.62 4.85 -3.50
C GLY A 133 20.32 4.24 -2.96
N ILE A 134 19.91 4.56 -1.73
CA ILE A 134 18.66 4.11 -1.12
C ILE A 134 17.64 5.24 -1.18
N GLY A 135 16.47 4.97 -1.75
CA GLY A 135 15.39 5.94 -1.94
C GLY A 135 14.70 6.38 -0.63
N SER A 136 13.91 7.45 -0.75
CA SER A 136 13.29 8.17 0.37
C SER A 136 12.36 7.32 1.23
N ALA A 137 11.70 6.31 0.65
CA ALA A 137 10.79 5.44 1.37
C ALA A 137 11.47 4.71 2.55
N PHE A 138 12.72 4.26 2.37
CA PHE A 138 13.50 3.65 3.45
C PHE A 138 13.85 4.69 4.52
N TRP A 139 14.40 5.83 4.10
CA TRP A 139 14.79 6.90 5.02
C TRP A 139 13.62 7.48 5.80
N GLY A 140 12.43 7.50 5.21
CA GLY A 140 11.22 7.93 5.91
C GLY A 140 10.81 6.98 7.03
N ILE A 141 10.93 5.67 6.82
CA ILE A 141 10.71 4.69 7.90
C ILE A 141 11.77 4.88 8.99
N VAL A 142 13.06 4.98 8.63
CA VAL A 142 14.15 5.18 9.58
C VAL A 142 13.94 6.44 10.42
N ALA A 143 13.68 7.58 9.77
CA ALA A 143 13.45 8.86 10.45
C ALA A 143 12.23 8.80 11.36
N GLY A 144 11.12 8.22 10.92
CA GLY A 144 9.93 8.06 11.75
C GLY A 144 10.15 7.17 12.96
N VAL A 145 10.85 6.06 12.81
CA VAL A 145 11.19 5.18 13.94
C VAL A 145 12.08 5.90 14.94
N ILE A 146 13.08 6.65 14.47
CA ILE A 146 13.93 7.48 15.33
C ILE A 146 13.08 8.50 16.09
N THR A 147 12.20 9.23 15.40
CA THR A 147 11.28 10.19 16.03
C THR A 147 10.36 9.52 17.03
N MET A 148 9.78 8.36 16.70
CA MET A 148 8.90 7.60 17.59
C MET A 148 9.64 7.19 18.87
N VAL A 149 10.84 6.66 18.75
CA VAL A 149 11.66 6.22 19.90
C VAL A 149 12.12 7.43 20.74
N ALA A 150 12.50 8.54 20.11
CA ALA A 150 12.93 9.75 20.80
C ALA A 150 11.79 10.41 21.60
N LEU A 151 10.56 10.32 21.10
CA LEU A 151 9.37 10.91 21.74
C LEU A 151 8.66 9.94 22.69
N MET A 152 8.95 8.64 22.62
CA MET A 152 8.43 7.65 23.56
C MET A 152 8.93 7.97 24.97
N ARG A 153 8.06 8.54 25.81
CA ARG A 153 8.31 8.69 27.25
C ARG A 153 8.35 7.28 27.87
N PRO A 154 9.38 6.92 28.65
CA PRO A 154 9.40 5.65 29.38
C PRO A 154 8.16 5.60 30.29
N LYS A 155 7.30 4.59 30.08
CA LYS A 155 6.20 4.31 31.02
C LYS A 155 6.83 4.04 32.40
N PRO A 156 6.47 4.78 33.46
CA PRO A 156 6.93 4.46 34.80
C PRO A 156 6.52 3.01 35.11
N ALA A 157 7.46 2.22 35.62
CA ALA A 157 7.19 0.87 36.09
C ALA A 157 6.02 0.93 37.06
N ARG A 158 4.92 0.21 36.76
CA ARG A 158 3.80 0.10 37.69
C ARG A 158 4.32 -0.62 38.95
N PRO A 159 4.09 -0.07 40.16
CA PRO A 159 4.46 -0.71 41.41
C PRO A 159 3.69 -2.00 41.66
#